data_AF-A0A955DE95-F1
#
_entry.id   AF-A0A955DE95-F1
#
_cell.length_a   1.000
_cell.length_b   1.000
_cell.length_c   1.000
_cell.angle_alpha   90.00
_cell.angle_beta   90.00
_cell.angle_gamma   90.00
#
_symmetry.space_group_name_H-M   'P 1'
#
loop_
_entity.id
_entity.type
_entity.pdbx_description
1 polymer ?
#
loop_
_entity_poly.entity_id
_entity_poly.type
_entity_poly.pdbx_seq_one_letter_code
_entity_poly.pdbx_strand_id
1 'polypeptide(L)'
;GDDSIIGFSGPATLESPAAGLHGGGIDGSFITFFDTDHERTMTYITSDNCYGQKIFGSSVQPFTVDFADAFDRLTVVSHGLVPCGFDGLWGVRIVTADPPTWRSAGFFLTAVPVIFFFPDPGHEAPIDEVASSMLFVKGSNPGFGGVDSVLLAHPESGRIEGYQLDENATLIPASQFSFLVDLPGANGLAIDPVTNDILVTTRPTGESAGNELFIIRGLDPCRPGELTGDDDIDAADLAVLLSAWGDCATFSGPCPAASLNCDGDVDAEDLAILLANWGPCR
;
A
#
# COMPACT_ATOMS: atom_id res chain seq x y z
N GLY A 1 5.24 28.91 -20.05
CA GLY A 1 6.49 28.47 -19.41
C GLY A 1 6.10 27.17 -18.78
N ASP A 2 6.18 26.12 -19.58
CA ASP A 2 5.16 25.08 -19.58
C ASP A 2 5.55 23.97 -18.61
N ASP A 3 5.22 24.19 -17.34
CA ASP A 3 5.22 23.20 -16.24
C ASP A 3 4.13 22.14 -16.47
N SER A 4 4.16 21.51 -17.64
CA SER A 4 3.35 20.34 -17.92
C SER A 4 4.12 19.11 -17.46
N ILE A 5 3.51 18.31 -16.59
CA ILE A 5 3.98 16.96 -16.33
C ILE A 5 3.84 16.20 -17.66
N ILE A 6 4.97 15.95 -18.32
CA ILE A 6 5.04 15.10 -19.51
C ILE A 6 5.05 13.66 -18.98
N GLY A 7 3.96 12.93 -19.18
CA GLY A 7 3.92 11.50 -18.96
C GLY A 7 4.84 10.77 -19.95
N PHE A 8 5.14 9.49 -19.70
CA PHE A 8 6.08 8.71 -20.51
C PHE A 8 5.77 8.64 -22.02
N SER A 9 4.54 8.98 -22.44
CA SER A 9 4.11 8.98 -23.85
C SER A 9 3.40 10.26 -24.32
N GLY A 10 3.42 11.36 -23.57
CA GLY A 10 2.70 12.60 -23.95
C GLY A 10 2.27 13.47 -22.76
N PRO A 11 1.43 14.50 -22.98
CA PRO A 11 0.92 15.32 -21.88
C PRO A 11 0.09 14.48 -20.91
N ALA A 12 0.26 14.70 -19.60
CA ALA A 12 -0.59 14.11 -18.59
C ALA A 12 -2.06 14.48 -18.83
N THR A 13 -2.96 13.52 -18.64
CA THR A 13 -4.42 13.74 -18.73
C THR A 13 -4.98 13.74 -17.31
N LEU A 14 -5.87 14.69 -17.01
CA LEU A 14 -6.64 14.64 -15.77
C LEU A 14 -7.69 13.54 -15.89
N GLU A 15 -7.53 12.46 -15.12
CA GLU A 15 -8.48 11.34 -15.12
C GLU A 15 -9.85 11.73 -14.54
N SER A 16 -9.89 12.36 -13.37
CA SER A 16 -11.14 12.79 -12.74
C SER A 16 -10.89 13.80 -11.61
N PRO A 17 -11.79 14.77 -11.38
CA PRO A 17 -11.81 15.50 -10.11
C PRO A 17 -12.25 14.55 -8.98
N ALA A 18 -11.39 14.39 -7.97
CA ALA A 18 -11.59 13.50 -6.82
C ALA A 18 -11.90 14.34 -5.57
N ALA A 19 -13.06 15.00 -5.58
CA ALA A 19 -13.49 15.82 -4.45
C ALA A 19 -14.10 14.95 -3.33
N GLY A 20 -13.88 15.33 -2.08
CA GLY A 20 -14.58 14.79 -0.92
C GLY A 20 -16.04 15.26 -0.86
N LEU A 21 -16.83 14.67 0.05
CA LEU A 21 -18.28 14.96 0.19
C LEU A 21 -18.56 16.42 0.55
N HIS A 22 -17.61 17.12 1.15
CA HIS A 22 -17.71 18.49 1.63
C HIS A 22 -16.79 19.45 0.86
N GLY A 23 -16.28 19.02 -0.31
CA GLY A 23 -15.40 19.82 -1.15
C GLY A 23 -13.94 19.76 -0.73
N GLY A 24 -13.54 18.80 0.11
CA GLY A 24 -12.14 18.48 0.38
C GLY A 24 -11.42 18.04 -0.90
N GLY A 25 -10.12 18.33 -0.99
CA GLY A 25 -9.26 17.78 -2.04
C GLY A 25 -8.68 16.44 -1.59
N ILE A 26 -8.01 15.72 -2.50
CA ILE A 26 -7.20 14.55 -2.11
C ILE A 26 -6.16 15.01 -1.09
N ASP A 27 -6.11 14.31 0.04
CA ASP A 27 -5.16 14.54 1.12
C ASP A 27 -4.62 13.18 1.57
N GLY A 28 -3.36 12.92 1.23
CA GLY A 28 -2.68 11.68 1.60
C GLY A 28 -2.68 10.58 0.53
N SER A 29 -2.47 9.36 1.01
CA SER A 29 -2.17 8.13 0.26
C SER A 29 -3.14 7.80 -0.88
N PHE A 30 -2.57 7.15 -1.89
CA PHE A 30 -3.26 6.71 -3.09
C PHE A 30 -2.99 5.23 -3.30
N ILE A 31 -4.03 4.46 -3.62
CA ILE A 31 -3.87 3.02 -3.86
C ILE A 31 -4.64 2.63 -5.10
N THR A 32 -3.98 1.88 -5.98
CA THR A 32 -4.63 1.21 -7.11
C THR A 32 -4.64 -0.28 -6.88
N PHE A 33 -5.78 -0.92 -7.14
CA PHE A 33 -5.89 -2.37 -7.15
C PHE A 33 -6.74 -2.82 -8.32
N PHE A 34 -6.68 -4.12 -8.60
CA PHE A 34 -7.52 -4.79 -9.59
C PHE A 34 -8.63 -5.53 -8.84
N ASP A 35 -9.88 -5.30 -9.24
CA ASP A 35 -10.99 -6.16 -8.81
C ASP A 35 -10.96 -7.50 -9.59
N THR A 36 -11.78 -8.48 -9.19
CA THR A 36 -11.92 -9.80 -9.84
C THR A 36 -12.26 -9.70 -11.33
N ASP A 37 -12.89 -8.59 -11.76
CA ASP A 37 -13.18 -8.29 -13.16
C ASP A 37 -12.03 -7.54 -13.88
N HIS A 38 -10.85 -7.44 -13.26
CA HIS A 38 -9.67 -6.70 -13.73
C HIS A 38 -9.89 -5.19 -13.91
N GLU A 39 -10.96 -4.63 -13.34
CA GLU A 39 -11.17 -3.19 -13.36
C GLU A 39 -10.18 -2.52 -12.41
N ARG A 40 -9.35 -1.63 -12.99
CA ARG A 40 -8.43 -0.82 -12.21
C ARG A 40 -9.25 0.14 -11.37
N THR A 41 -9.17 -0.01 -10.05
CA THR A 41 -9.85 0.84 -9.10
C THR A 41 -8.85 1.60 -8.27
N MET A 42 -9.13 2.88 -8.10
CA MET A 42 -8.33 3.88 -7.41
C MET A 42 -9.03 4.26 -6.12
N THR A 43 -8.27 4.36 -5.03
CA THR A 43 -8.78 4.79 -3.72
C THR A 43 -7.94 5.92 -3.17
N TYR A 44 -8.59 6.85 -2.47
CA TYR A 44 -7.97 8.05 -1.96
C TYR A 44 -8.67 8.52 -0.68
N ILE A 45 -7.94 9.28 0.14
CA ILE A 45 -8.51 10.02 1.27
C ILE A 45 -8.57 11.48 0.89
N THR A 46 -9.56 12.19 1.43
CA THR A 46 -9.74 13.62 1.23
C THR A 46 -9.56 14.40 2.52
N SER A 47 -9.21 15.69 2.40
CA SER A 47 -8.94 16.58 3.54
C SER A 47 -10.17 16.86 4.42
N ASP A 48 -11.36 16.50 3.96
CA ASP A 48 -12.61 16.51 4.71
C ASP A 48 -12.97 15.13 5.28
N ASN A 49 -11.96 14.27 5.50
CA ASN A 49 -12.08 12.96 6.14
C ASN A 49 -13.01 11.98 5.42
N CYS A 50 -13.04 12.03 4.10
CA CYS A 50 -13.79 11.06 3.30
C CYS A 50 -12.85 10.04 2.66
N TYR A 51 -13.36 8.82 2.48
CA TYR A 51 -12.80 7.81 1.60
C TYR A 51 -13.45 7.90 0.23
N GLY A 52 -12.64 7.99 -0.82
CA GLY A 52 -13.11 7.97 -2.20
C GLY A 52 -12.62 6.74 -2.96
N GLN A 53 -13.44 6.24 -3.88
CA GLN A 53 -13.13 5.13 -4.78
C GLN A 53 -13.59 5.43 -6.20
N LYS A 54 -12.72 5.16 -7.17
CA LYS A 54 -12.94 5.48 -8.59
C LYS A 54 -12.41 4.39 -9.51
N ILE A 55 -13.26 3.91 -10.42
CA ILE A 55 -12.83 3.01 -11.50
C ILE A 55 -12.14 3.84 -12.60
N PHE A 56 -10.96 3.43 -13.04
CA PHE A 56 -10.20 4.10 -14.10
C PHE A 56 -10.98 4.11 -15.42
N GLY A 57 -10.98 5.25 -16.12
CA GLY A 57 -11.73 5.44 -17.37
C GLY A 57 -13.25 5.50 -17.21
N SER A 58 -13.79 5.27 -16.01
CA SER A 58 -15.23 5.35 -15.77
C SER A 58 -15.70 6.80 -15.69
N SER A 59 -16.85 7.09 -16.32
CA SER A 59 -17.53 8.38 -16.20
C SER A 59 -18.43 8.47 -14.96
N VAL A 60 -18.62 7.35 -14.23
CA VAL A 60 -19.42 7.30 -13.01
C VAL A 60 -18.73 8.09 -11.90
N GLN A 61 -19.49 8.85 -11.12
CA GLN A 61 -18.95 9.60 -9.98
C GLN A 61 -18.22 8.66 -9.01
N PRO A 62 -17.10 9.10 -8.40
CA PRO A 62 -16.45 8.32 -7.36
C PRO A 62 -17.44 7.95 -6.27
N PHE A 63 -17.41 6.70 -5.83
CA PHE A 63 -18.05 6.33 -4.58
C PHE A 63 -17.30 7.05 -3.46
N THR A 64 -18.02 7.72 -2.56
CA THR A 64 -17.39 8.47 -1.47
C THR A 64 -18.16 8.25 -0.17
N VAL A 65 -17.46 7.96 0.92
CA VAL A 65 -18.00 7.73 2.27
C VAL A 65 -17.29 8.62 3.27
N ASP A 66 -18.05 9.18 4.21
CA ASP A 66 -17.49 9.90 5.35
C ASP A 66 -16.93 8.88 6.36
N PHE A 67 -15.63 8.99 6.70
CA PHE A 67 -15.05 8.12 7.71
C PHE A 67 -15.64 8.37 9.11
N ALA A 68 -16.18 9.55 9.37
CA ALA A 68 -16.81 9.83 10.64
C ALA A 68 -18.02 8.92 10.89
N ASP A 69 -18.73 8.52 9.83
CA ASP A 69 -19.85 7.58 9.90
C ASP A 69 -19.37 6.12 10.05
N ALA A 70 -18.22 5.78 9.47
CA ALA A 70 -17.69 4.42 9.47
C ALA A 70 -16.84 4.07 10.71
N PHE A 71 -16.18 5.06 11.32
CA PHE A 71 -15.14 4.86 12.34
C PHE A 71 -15.35 5.71 13.60
N ASP A 72 -16.60 5.94 14.00
CA ASP A 72 -16.94 6.69 15.23
C ASP A 72 -16.17 8.02 15.35
N ARG A 73 -16.17 8.80 14.25
CA ARG A 73 -15.56 10.14 14.17
C ARG A 73 -14.02 10.17 14.24
N LEU A 74 -13.35 9.06 13.95
CA LEU A 74 -11.90 9.06 13.73
C LEU A 74 -11.52 9.93 12.52
N THR A 75 -10.44 10.70 12.66
CA THR A 75 -9.81 11.43 11.56
C THR A 75 -8.74 10.53 10.94
N VAL A 76 -9.03 10.00 9.76
CA VAL A 76 -8.10 9.16 8.99
C VAL A 76 -7.24 10.06 8.11
N VAL A 77 -5.93 9.88 8.17
CA VAL A 77 -4.94 10.72 7.44
C VAL A 77 -4.20 9.96 6.35
N SER A 78 -4.18 8.63 6.44
CA SER A 78 -3.54 7.76 5.48
C SER A 78 -4.17 6.38 5.53
N HIS A 79 -4.17 5.70 4.38
CA HIS A 79 -4.51 4.31 4.21
C HIS A 79 -3.52 3.58 3.30
N GLY A 80 -3.45 2.27 3.45
CA GLY A 80 -2.64 1.36 2.65
C GLY A 80 -3.34 0.00 2.54
N LEU A 81 -3.18 -0.67 1.41
CA LEU A 81 -3.57 -2.07 1.27
C LEU A 81 -2.33 -2.89 1.62
N VAL A 82 -2.51 -3.86 2.50
CA VAL A 82 -1.47 -4.86 2.75
C VAL A 82 -1.24 -5.60 1.42
N PRO A 83 -0.04 -5.51 0.81
CA PRO A 83 0.21 -6.16 -0.46
C PRO A 83 0.20 -7.67 -0.31
N CYS A 84 0.04 -8.33 -1.44
CA CYS A 84 0.18 -9.77 -1.55
C CYS A 84 1.53 -10.24 -1.03
N GLY A 85 1.53 -11.43 -0.44
CA GLY A 85 2.71 -12.03 0.15
C GLY A 85 3.02 -11.58 1.57
N PHE A 86 2.52 -10.44 2.06
CA PHE A 86 2.68 -10.06 3.46
C PHE A 86 1.82 -10.97 4.36
N ASP A 87 2.35 -11.31 5.53
CA ASP A 87 1.58 -12.02 6.54
C ASP A 87 0.42 -11.13 7.04
N GLY A 88 -0.73 -11.76 7.25
CA GLY A 88 -1.95 -11.11 7.74
C GLY A 88 -3.09 -11.13 6.73
N LEU A 89 -4.31 -10.95 7.21
CA LEU A 89 -5.49 -10.90 6.34
C LEU A 89 -5.37 -9.72 5.37
N TRP A 90 -5.59 -9.99 4.07
CA TRP A 90 -5.89 -8.99 3.04
C TRP A 90 -6.77 -7.92 3.65
N GLY A 91 -6.22 -6.72 3.76
CA GLY A 91 -6.82 -5.74 4.64
C GLY A 91 -6.32 -4.36 4.33
N VAL A 92 -7.14 -3.40 4.74
CA VAL A 92 -6.73 -2.01 4.70
C VAL A 92 -6.10 -1.69 6.03
N ARG A 93 -5.04 -0.90 5.98
CA ARG A 93 -4.43 -0.28 7.14
C ARG A 93 -4.71 1.19 7.05
N ILE A 94 -5.03 1.79 8.19
CA ILE A 94 -5.30 3.22 8.29
C ILE A 94 -4.45 3.81 9.40
N VAL A 95 -4.11 5.08 9.24
CA VAL A 95 -3.52 5.90 10.29
C VAL A 95 -4.51 6.99 10.67
N THR A 96 -4.75 7.13 11.98
CA THR A 96 -5.62 8.19 12.53
C THR A 96 -4.81 9.33 13.12
N ALA A 97 -5.35 10.55 13.19
CA ALA A 97 -4.62 11.73 13.68
C ALA A 97 -4.62 11.89 15.21
N ASP A 98 -5.73 11.60 15.88
CA ASP A 98 -5.95 12.00 17.28
C ASP A 98 -6.53 10.85 18.15
N PRO A 99 -5.69 10.06 18.86
CA PRO A 99 -4.23 10.08 18.79
C PRO A 99 -3.69 9.39 17.51
N PRO A 100 -2.41 9.65 17.15
CA PRO A 100 -1.72 8.93 16.09
C PRO A 100 -1.73 7.42 16.34
N THR A 101 -2.47 6.68 15.51
CA THR A 101 -2.69 5.25 15.70
C THR A 101 -2.73 4.54 14.36
N TRP A 102 -1.97 3.46 14.23
CA TRP A 102 -2.14 2.47 13.17
C TRP A 102 -3.28 1.52 13.53
N ARG A 103 -4.17 1.26 12.58
CA ARG A 103 -5.32 0.36 12.77
C ARG A 103 -5.50 -0.52 11.55
N SER A 104 -5.92 -1.77 11.78
CA SER A 104 -6.54 -2.56 10.74
C SER A 104 -8.00 -2.16 10.52
N ALA A 105 -8.38 -2.15 9.26
CA ALA A 105 -9.76 -2.05 8.83
C ALA A 105 -10.06 -3.24 7.92
N GLY A 106 -11.10 -3.98 8.26
CA GLY A 106 -11.64 -5.00 7.38
C GLY A 106 -12.37 -4.34 6.22
N PHE A 107 -12.45 -5.06 5.10
CA PHE A 107 -13.31 -4.66 4.00
C PHE A 107 -14.04 -5.83 3.38
N PHE A 108 -15.14 -5.53 2.70
CA PHE A 108 -15.78 -6.45 1.77
C PHE A 108 -16.07 -5.73 0.46
N LEU A 109 -15.89 -6.46 -0.64
CA LEU A 109 -16.33 -6.04 -1.96
C LEU A 109 -17.81 -6.36 -2.11
N THR A 110 -18.59 -5.42 -2.66
CA THR A 110 -19.97 -5.71 -3.08
C THR A 110 -20.01 -6.09 -4.56
N ALA A 111 -21.18 -6.49 -5.07
CA ALA A 111 -21.38 -6.72 -6.51
C ALA A 111 -21.18 -5.44 -7.38
N VAL A 112 -20.97 -4.30 -6.73
CA VAL A 112 -20.43 -3.07 -7.30
C VAL A 112 -19.09 -2.84 -6.61
N PRO A 113 -18.01 -2.42 -7.30
CA PRO A 113 -16.66 -2.28 -6.72
C PRO A 113 -16.63 -1.14 -5.72
N VAL A 114 -17.20 -1.41 -4.55
CA VAL A 114 -17.40 -0.52 -3.43
C VAL A 114 -16.82 -1.24 -2.23
N ILE A 115 -15.73 -0.67 -1.71
CA ILE A 115 -15.07 -1.14 -0.49
C ILE A 115 -15.78 -0.50 0.68
N PHE A 116 -16.40 -1.32 1.52
CA PHE A 116 -16.89 -0.89 2.83
C PHE A 116 -15.85 -1.20 3.90
N PHE A 117 -15.66 -0.28 4.83
CA PHE A 117 -14.76 -0.46 5.96
C PHE A 117 -15.51 -0.82 7.22
N PHE A 118 -14.90 -1.66 8.03
CA PHE A 118 -15.28 -1.82 9.43
C PHE A 118 -14.02 -1.85 10.31
N PRO A 119 -14.05 -1.23 11.49
CA PRO A 119 -12.94 -1.27 12.42
C PRO A 119 -12.66 -2.71 12.85
N ASP A 120 -11.38 -3.09 12.84
CA ASP A 120 -10.89 -4.34 13.43
C ASP A 120 -10.05 -4.00 14.67
N PRO A 121 -10.67 -3.93 15.86
CA PRO A 121 -10.02 -3.44 17.07
C PRO A 121 -8.92 -4.36 17.61
N GLY A 122 -8.72 -5.54 17.01
CA GLY A 122 -7.69 -6.50 17.43
C GLY A 122 -6.27 -6.12 17.01
N HIS A 123 -6.11 -5.21 16.05
CA HIS A 123 -4.86 -4.98 15.34
C HIS A 123 -4.53 -3.48 15.28
N GLU A 124 -4.35 -2.89 16.46
CA GLU A 124 -4.03 -1.47 16.63
C GLU A 124 -2.69 -1.28 17.32
N ALA A 125 -1.96 -0.24 16.91
CA ALA A 125 -0.70 0.10 17.52
C ALA A 125 -0.47 1.62 17.52
N PRO A 126 0.01 2.20 18.64
CA PRO A 126 0.34 3.62 18.69
C PRO A 126 1.55 3.92 17.80
N ILE A 127 1.55 5.10 17.19
CA ILE A 127 2.71 5.67 16.50
C ILE A 127 3.02 7.04 17.09
N ASP A 128 4.25 7.51 16.92
CA ASP A 128 4.71 8.74 17.58
C ASP A 128 4.12 10.02 16.97
N GLU A 129 3.78 9.96 15.68
CA GLU A 129 3.34 11.12 14.91
C GLU A 129 2.39 10.70 13.78
N VAL A 130 1.54 11.63 13.37
CA VAL A 130 0.67 11.48 12.19
C VAL A 130 1.52 11.16 10.95
N ALA A 131 1.12 10.13 10.20
CA ALA A 131 1.74 9.76 8.93
C ALA A 131 0.79 10.08 7.77
N SER A 132 1.27 10.77 6.73
CA SER A 132 0.46 11.16 5.57
C SER A 132 0.43 10.11 4.46
N SER A 133 1.40 9.20 4.47
CA SER A 133 1.38 8.01 3.63
C SER A 133 2.07 6.85 4.31
N MET A 134 1.79 5.65 3.80
CA MET A 134 2.44 4.42 4.20
C MET A 134 2.87 3.62 2.97
N LEU A 135 3.93 2.85 3.12
CA LEU A 135 4.42 1.94 2.09
C LEU A 135 4.92 0.64 2.72
N PHE A 136 4.37 -0.48 2.29
CA PHE A 136 4.82 -1.80 2.73
C PHE A 136 6.08 -2.20 1.96
N VAL A 137 7.07 -2.72 2.69
CA VAL A 137 8.36 -3.18 2.13
C VAL A 137 8.64 -4.59 2.63
N LYS A 138 8.87 -5.50 1.68
CA LYS A 138 9.16 -6.90 1.99
C LYS A 138 10.49 -7.06 2.70
N GLY A 139 10.56 -7.97 3.66
CA GLY A 139 11.76 -8.24 4.46
C GLY A 139 12.96 -8.74 3.66
N SER A 140 12.70 -9.32 2.49
CA SER A 140 13.73 -9.71 1.51
C SER A 140 14.46 -8.51 0.90
N ASN A 141 13.92 -7.29 1.01
CA ASN A 141 14.63 -6.11 0.51
C ASN A 141 15.90 -5.83 1.33
N PRO A 142 17.00 -5.42 0.68
CA PRO A 142 18.23 -5.02 1.38
C PRO A 142 17.96 -3.96 2.46
N GLY A 143 18.46 -4.21 3.67
CA GLY A 143 18.33 -3.30 4.82
C GLY A 143 17.12 -3.56 5.73
N PHE A 144 16.21 -4.48 5.36
CA PHE A 144 15.02 -4.82 6.18
C PHE A 144 15.19 -6.09 7.02
N GLY A 145 16.35 -6.74 6.93
CA GLY A 145 16.77 -7.79 7.87
C GLY A 145 15.89 -9.05 7.83
N GLY A 146 15.24 -9.34 6.71
CA GLY A 146 14.37 -10.51 6.56
C GLY A 146 12.99 -10.35 7.20
N VAL A 147 12.61 -9.15 7.64
CA VAL A 147 11.32 -8.91 8.30
C VAL A 147 10.50 -7.90 7.51
N ASP A 148 9.28 -8.30 7.15
CA ASP A 148 8.31 -7.43 6.50
C ASP A 148 8.07 -6.17 7.34
N SER A 149 8.06 -5.03 6.67
CA SER A 149 8.02 -3.72 7.32
C SER A 149 7.05 -2.79 6.62
N VAL A 150 6.65 -1.73 7.33
CA VAL A 150 5.95 -0.58 6.77
C VAL A 150 6.77 0.66 6.99
N LEU A 151 6.86 1.49 5.96
CA LEU A 151 7.42 2.84 6.01
C LEU A 151 6.28 3.85 6.15
N LEU A 152 6.43 4.80 7.07
CA LEU A 152 5.47 5.87 7.34
C LEU A 152 6.14 7.23 7.06
N ALA A 153 5.52 8.05 6.22
CA ALA A 153 6.01 9.40 5.93
C ALA A 153 5.40 10.43 6.89
N HIS A 154 6.28 11.16 7.58
CA HIS A 154 5.92 12.17 8.58
C HIS A 154 6.28 13.58 8.07
N PRO A 155 5.31 14.33 7.52
CA PRO A 155 5.62 15.60 6.84
C PRO A 155 6.09 16.70 7.79
N GLU A 156 5.56 16.74 9.02
CA GLU A 156 5.84 17.81 9.98
C GLU A 156 7.24 17.70 10.57
N SER A 157 7.70 16.48 10.81
CA SER A 157 9.05 16.21 11.30
C SER A 157 10.08 15.92 10.20
N GLY A 158 9.65 15.79 8.96
CA GLY A 158 10.54 15.63 7.82
C GLY A 158 11.30 14.31 7.81
N ARG A 159 10.63 13.21 8.14
CA ARG A 159 11.25 11.88 8.20
C ARG A 159 10.37 10.79 7.64
N ILE A 160 11.00 9.69 7.23
CA ILE A 160 10.35 8.42 6.94
C ILE A 160 10.83 7.43 8.00
N GLU A 161 9.88 6.86 8.73
CA GLU A 161 10.15 5.84 9.73
C GLU A 161 9.74 4.48 9.23
N GLY A 162 10.47 3.44 9.63
CA GLY A 162 10.10 2.06 9.39
C GLY A 162 9.68 1.35 10.67
N TYR A 163 8.73 0.44 10.55
CA TYR A 163 8.29 -0.46 11.60
C TYR A 163 8.21 -1.87 11.04
N GLN A 164 8.70 -2.86 11.79
CA GLN A 164 8.44 -4.26 11.48
C GLN A 164 6.97 -4.58 11.71
N LEU A 165 6.47 -5.53 10.92
CA LEU A 165 5.12 -6.04 10.99
C LEU A 165 5.09 -7.41 11.69
N ASP A 166 4.01 -7.69 12.40
CA ASP A 166 3.71 -9.04 12.90
C ASP A 166 2.95 -9.89 11.87
N GLU A 167 2.57 -11.11 12.26
CA GLU A 167 1.83 -12.06 11.42
C GLU A 167 0.43 -11.58 10.97
N ASN A 168 -0.06 -10.46 11.51
CA ASN A 168 -1.33 -9.85 11.14
C ASN A 168 -1.13 -8.54 10.35
N ALA A 169 0.09 -8.24 9.89
CA ALA A 169 0.46 -6.94 9.35
C ALA A 169 0.08 -5.78 10.30
N THR A 170 0.25 -6.00 11.62
CA THR A 170 0.20 -4.95 12.64
C THR A 170 1.61 -4.48 12.89
N LEU A 171 1.83 -3.16 12.93
CA LEU A 171 3.16 -2.65 13.27
C LEU A 171 3.53 -3.00 14.71
N ILE A 172 4.83 -3.26 14.91
CA ILE A 172 5.43 -3.51 16.22
C ILE A 172 6.10 -2.21 16.67
N PRO A 173 5.51 -1.41 17.59
CA PRO A 173 6.05 -0.07 17.91
C PRO A 173 7.50 -0.08 18.38
N ALA A 174 7.91 -1.12 19.12
CA ALA A 174 9.27 -1.26 19.63
C ALA A 174 10.34 -1.52 18.54
N SER A 175 9.92 -1.81 17.31
CA SER A 175 10.81 -2.08 16.16
C SER A 175 11.12 -0.85 15.31
N GLN A 176 10.61 0.32 15.71
CA GLN A 176 10.79 1.59 15.00
C GLN A 176 12.26 1.85 14.64
N PHE A 177 12.50 2.25 13.40
CA PHE A 177 13.79 2.69 12.92
C PHE A 177 13.67 3.89 11.99
N SER A 178 14.72 4.73 11.95
CA SER A 178 14.79 5.84 11.00
C SER A 178 15.23 5.32 9.63
N PHE A 179 14.34 5.38 8.64
CA PHE A 179 14.66 4.99 7.26
C PHE A 179 15.29 6.16 6.49
N LEU A 180 14.66 7.34 6.57
CA LEU A 180 15.18 8.58 6.00
C LEU A 180 14.90 9.74 6.95
N VAL A 181 15.88 10.61 7.14
CA VAL A 181 15.78 11.83 7.96
C VAL A 181 16.18 13.04 7.13
N ASP A 182 15.94 14.24 7.66
CA ASP A 182 16.26 15.50 7.01
C ASP A 182 15.56 15.68 5.64
N LEU A 183 14.31 15.21 5.54
CA LEU A 183 13.44 15.35 4.37
C LEU A 183 12.16 16.14 4.72
N PRO A 184 12.23 17.47 4.94
CA PRO A 184 11.07 18.24 5.36
C PRO A 184 9.91 18.13 4.36
N GLY A 185 8.70 17.90 4.89
CA GLY A 185 7.51 17.76 4.08
C GLY A 185 7.34 16.43 3.37
N ALA A 186 8.11 15.39 3.74
CA ALA A 186 7.90 14.02 3.24
C ALA A 186 6.43 13.63 3.37
N ASN A 187 5.75 13.40 2.24
CA ASN A 187 4.31 13.27 2.19
C ASN A 187 3.86 11.95 1.58
N GLY A 188 4.16 11.72 0.29
CA GLY A 188 3.74 10.54 -0.45
C GLY A 188 4.85 9.52 -0.61
N LEU A 189 4.48 8.23 -0.54
CA LEU A 189 5.35 7.09 -0.80
C LEU A 189 4.70 6.21 -1.87
N ALA A 190 5.51 5.72 -2.81
CA ALA A 190 5.11 4.71 -3.79
C ALA A 190 6.32 3.84 -4.16
N ILE A 191 6.06 2.63 -4.66
CA ILE A 191 7.06 1.78 -5.29
C ILE A 191 6.88 1.85 -6.80
N ASP A 192 7.96 2.07 -7.54
CA ASP A 192 7.98 1.85 -8.99
C ASP A 192 7.92 0.34 -9.25
N PRO A 193 6.86 -0.21 -9.88
CA PRO A 193 6.73 -1.65 -10.08
C PRO A 193 7.74 -2.24 -11.07
N VAL A 194 8.47 -1.40 -11.82
CA VAL A 194 9.46 -1.85 -12.81
C VAL A 194 10.86 -1.92 -12.22
N THR A 195 11.26 -0.90 -11.46
CA THR A 195 12.61 -0.82 -10.87
C THR A 195 12.64 -1.16 -9.39
N ASN A 196 11.47 -1.27 -8.77
CA ASN A 196 11.27 -1.36 -7.34
C ASN A 196 11.85 -0.19 -6.53
N ASP A 197 12.17 0.94 -7.18
CA ASP A 197 12.63 2.13 -6.46
C ASP A 197 11.48 2.73 -5.62
N ILE A 198 11.79 3.27 -4.43
CA ILE A 198 10.82 4.07 -3.68
C ILE A 198 10.79 5.48 -4.26
N LEU A 199 9.61 5.91 -4.64
CA LEU A 199 9.30 7.29 -5.00
C LEU A 199 8.77 8.00 -3.76
N VAL A 200 9.40 9.12 -3.39
CA VAL A 200 8.95 9.96 -2.28
C VAL A 200 8.60 11.34 -2.80
N THR A 201 7.41 11.84 -2.49
CA THR A 201 7.03 13.23 -2.78
C THR A 201 7.09 14.08 -1.52
N THR A 202 7.46 15.35 -1.67
CA THR A 202 7.40 16.33 -0.58
C THR A 202 6.33 17.39 -0.84
N ARG A 203 5.72 17.89 0.23
CA ARG A 203 4.88 19.10 0.20
C ARG A 203 5.63 20.30 0.77
N PRO A 204 5.28 21.53 0.36
CA PRO A 204 5.82 22.73 0.99
C PRO A 204 5.53 22.73 2.49
N THR A 205 6.54 23.07 3.29
CA THR A 205 6.41 23.30 4.73
C THR A 205 6.97 24.68 5.05
N GLY A 206 6.89 25.11 6.31
CA GLY A 206 7.55 26.34 6.75
C GLY A 206 9.09 26.30 6.58
N GLU A 207 9.67 25.12 6.39
CA GLU A 207 11.11 24.87 6.41
C GLU A 207 11.70 24.44 5.05
N SER A 208 10.84 24.06 4.08
CA SER A 208 11.26 23.63 2.74
C SER A 208 10.35 24.19 1.65
N ALA A 209 10.95 24.45 0.48
CA ALA A 209 10.20 24.80 -0.72
C ALA A 209 9.19 23.70 -1.12
N GLY A 210 9.47 22.44 -0.75
CA GLY A 210 8.66 21.26 -1.06
C GLY A 210 8.45 21.05 -2.56
N ASN A 211 7.43 20.24 -2.90
CA ASN A 211 7.08 19.87 -4.29
C ASN A 211 8.21 19.14 -5.03
N GLU A 212 8.99 18.34 -4.32
CA GLU A 212 10.09 17.56 -4.89
C GLU A 212 9.70 16.08 -5.00
N LEU A 213 10.32 15.39 -5.96
CA LEU A 213 10.26 13.95 -6.12
C LEU A 213 11.65 13.37 -5.90
N PHE A 214 11.78 12.51 -4.88
CA PHE A 214 12.99 11.76 -4.58
C PHE A 214 12.81 10.32 -5.03
N ILE A 215 13.91 9.73 -5.49
CA ILE A 215 13.98 8.31 -5.87
C ILE A 215 15.02 7.66 -4.96
N ILE A 216 14.58 6.70 -4.16
CA ILE A 216 15.45 5.88 -3.30
C ILE A 216 15.62 4.55 -4.01
N ARG A 217 16.88 4.27 -4.38
CA ARG A 217 17.26 3.06 -5.11
C ARG A 217 17.88 2.02 -4.20
N GLY A 218 17.93 0.79 -4.67
CA GLY A 218 18.58 -0.33 -3.98
C GLY A 218 17.62 -1.18 -3.17
N LEU A 219 16.31 -0.96 -3.32
CA LEU A 219 15.36 -2.04 -3.14
C LEU A 219 15.48 -2.94 -4.37
N ASP A 220 15.96 -4.16 -4.15
CA ASP A 220 16.00 -5.20 -5.17
C ASP A 220 15.29 -6.41 -4.58
N PRO A 221 13.95 -6.37 -4.45
CA PRO A 221 13.24 -7.56 -4.07
C PRO A 221 13.34 -8.50 -5.26
N CYS A 222 13.51 -9.76 -4.94
CA CYS A 222 13.13 -10.79 -5.85
C CYS A 222 11.77 -10.53 -6.49
N ARG A 223 11.70 -10.80 -7.79
CA ARG A 223 10.46 -10.68 -8.57
C ARG A 223 9.36 -11.55 -7.96
N PRO A 224 8.08 -11.28 -8.27
CA PRO A 224 6.99 -12.16 -7.86
C PRO A 224 7.29 -13.63 -8.19
N GLY A 225 7.30 -14.49 -7.18
CA GLY A 225 7.67 -15.91 -7.33
C GLY A 225 8.73 -16.40 -6.36
N GLU A 226 9.44 -15.51 -5.67
CA GLU A 226 10.29 -15.89 -4.54
C GLU A 226 9.40 -16.07 -3.30
N LEU A 227 9.39 -17.28 -2.77
CA LEU A 227 8.51 -17.73 -1.70
C LEU A 227 9.30 -18.29 -0.50
N THR A 228 10.63 -18.41 -0.60
CA THR A 228 11.48 -19.04 0.42
C THR A 228 12.37 -18.06 1.20
N GLY A 229 12.47 -16.82 0.75
CA GLY A 229 13.38 -15.77 1.21
C GLY A 229 14.86 -15.98 0.87
N ASP A 230 15.22 -16.76 -0.15
CA ASP A 230 16.63 -17.18 -0.41
C ASP A 230 17.35 -16.50 -1.58
N ASP A 231 16.71 -15.49 -2.18
CA ASP A 231 17.19 -14.68 -3.30
C ASP A 231 17.26 -15.40 -4.67
N ASP A 232 16.67 -16.59 -4.80
CA ASP A 232 16.51 -17.33 -6.06
C ASP A 232 15.02 -17.71 -6.28
N ILE A 233 14.55 -17.70 -7.53
CA ILE A 233 13.22 -18.23 -7.89
C ILE A 233 13.44 -19.58 -8.57
N ASP A 234 13.28 -20.67 -7.82
CA ASP A 234 13.63 -22.00 -8.27
C ASP A 234 12.64 -23.11 -7.87
N ALA A 235 13.13 -24.36 -7.83
CA ALA A 235 12.30 -25.51 -7.51
C ALA A 235 11.83 -25.52 -6.05
N ALA A 236 12.51 -24.83 -5.14
CA ALA A 236 12.09 -24.64 -3.76
C ALA A 236 10.83 -23.77 -3.70
N ASP A 237 10.79 -22.64 -4.39
CA ASP A 237 9.61 -21.78 -4.46
C ASP A 237 8.45 -22.48 -5.17
N LEU A 238 8.74 -23.20 -6.25
CA LEU A 238 7.74 -24.03 -6.93
C LEU A 238 7.14 -25.07 -5.97
N ALA A 239 7.95 -25.67 -5.10
CA ALA A 239 7.43 -26.61 -4.11
C ALA A 239 6.53 -25.91 -3.08
N VAL A 240 6.87 -24.68 -2.65
CA VAL A 240 6.00 -23.86 -1.78
C VAL A 240 4.68 -23.56 -2.49
N LEU A 241 4.72 -23.08 -3.73
CA LEU A 241 3.52 -22.79 -4.53
C LEU A 241 2.63 -24.03 -4.68
N LEU A 242 3.19 -25.16 -5.11
CA LEU A 242 2.44 -26.40 -5.29
C LEU A 242 1.91 -26.98 -3.97
N SER A 243 2.55 -26.69 -2.83
CA SER A 243 2.04 -27.09 -1.51
C SER A 243 0.81 -26.29 -1.07
N ALA A 244 0.64 -25.10 -1.62
CA ALA A 244 -0.46 -24.18 -1.35
C ALA A 244 -1.59 -24.26 -2.40
N TRP A 245 -1.49 -25.15 -3.40
CA TRP A 245 -2.39 -25.23 -4.54
C TRP A 245 -3.88 -25.40 -4.17
N GLY A 246 -4.75 -24.60 -4.79
CA GLY A 246 -6.20 -24.61 -4.63
C GLY A 246 -6.77 -23.32 -4.04
N ASP A 247 -8.09 -23.31 -3.82
CA ASP A 247 -8.81 -22.10 -3.43
C ASP A 247 -8.47 -21.63 -2.00
N CYS A 248 -8.11 -20.35 -1.85
CA CYS A 248 -7.88 -19.77 -0.52
C CYS A 248 -9.16 -19.67 0.31
N ALA A 249 -10.33 -19.68 -0.33
CA ALA A 249 -11.61 -19.70 0.37
C ALA A 249 -11.80 -20.93 1.30
N THR A 250 -11.02 -22.00 1.10
CA THR A 250 -11.04 -23.18 1.96
C THR A 250 -10.06 -23.10 3.14
N PHE A 251 -9.13 -22.14 3.11
CA PHE A 251 -8.23 -21.88 4.23
C PHE A 251 -8.94 -20.99 5.26
N SER A 252 -9.03 -21.45 6.50
CA SER A 252 -9.55 -20.66 7.62
C SER A 252 -8.56 -19.58 8.10
N GLY A 253 -7.75 -19.02 7.20
CA GLY A 253 -6.66 -18.08 7.44
C GLY A 253 -6.36 -17.22 6.21
N PRO A 254 -5.40 -16.30 6.28
CA PRO A 254 -5.00 -15.49 5.13
C PRO A 254 -4.61 -16.38 3.93
N CYS A 255 -4.96 -15.95 2.72
CA CYS A 255 -4.53 -16.63 1.49
C CYS A 255 -3.00 -16.74 1.51
N PRO A 256 -2.40 -17.91 1.21
CA PRO A 256 -0.96 -18.09 1.29
C PRO A 256 -0.23 -17.08 0.40
N ALA A 257 0.99 -16.72 0.78
CA ALA A 257 1.88 -15.90 -0.05
C ALA A 257 2.11 -16.44 -1.48
N ALA A 258 1.70 -17.69 -1.74
CA ALA A 258 1.73 -18.37 -3.03
C ALA A 258 0.65 -17.92 -4.05
N SER A 259 -0.39 -17.17 -3.64
CA SER A 259 -1.30 -16.49 -4.59
C SER A 259 -0.62 -15.20 -5.06
N LEU A 260 0.18 -15.34 -6.11
CA LEU A 260 1.05 -14.31 -6.68
C LEU A 260 0.26 -13.27 -7.48
N ASN A 261 -0.91 -13.63 -8.02
CA ASN A 261 -1.81 -12.71 -8.72
C ASN A 261 -2.89 -12.10 -7.82
N CYS A 262 -3.01 -12.59 -6.58
CA CYS A 262 -3.89 -12.06 -5.54
C CYS A 262 -5.39 -12.20 -5.83
N ASP A 263 -5.78 -13.17 -6.67
CA ASP A 263 -7.20 -13.41 -7.00
C ASP A 263 -7.93 -14.27 -5.95
N GLY A 264 -7.19 -14.80 -4.98
CA GLY A 264 -7.73 -15.62 -3.91
C GLY A 264 -7.66 -17.11 -4.17
N ASP A 265 -7.05 -17.55 -5.26
CA ASP A 265 -6.72 -18.95 -5.52
C ASP A 265 -5.21 -19.10 -5.70
N VAL A 266 -4.69 -20.33 -5.52
CA VAL A 266 -3.30 -20.69 -5.90
C VAL A 266 -3.38 -21.70 -7.02
N ASP A 267 -3.15 -21.27 -8.26
CA ASP A 267 -3.42 -22.10 -9.44
C ASP A 267 -2.39 -21.96 -10.57
N ALA A 268 -2.82 -22.23 -11.81
CA ALA A 268 -1.94 -22.24 -12.97
C ALA A 268 -1.48 -20.84 -13.36
N GLU A 269 -2.25 -19.81 -13.00
CA GLU A 269 -1.96 -18.42 -13.25
C GLU A 269 -0.81 -17.97 -12.33
N ASP A 270 -0.82 -18.35 -11.05
CA ASP A 270 0.30 -18.13 -10.13
C ASP A 270 1.54 -18.91 -10.57
N LEU A 271 1.38 -20.17 -10.96
CA LEU A 271 2.48 -20.97 -11.49
C LEU A 271 3.11 -20.30 -12.71
N ALA A 272 2.30 -19.70 -13.60
CA ALA A 272 2.81 -18.98 -14.75
C ALA A 272 3.62 -17.74 -14.34
N ILE A 273 3.19 -17.00 -13.30
CA ILE A 273 3.95 -15.88 -12.73
C ILE A 273 5.29 -16.36 -12.17
N LEU A 274 5.30 -17.43 -11.36
CA LEU A 274 6.52 -17.99 -10.79
C LEU A 274 7.49 -18.40 -11.91
N LEU A 275 7.03 -19.18 -12.88
CA LEU A 275 7.86 -19.67 -13.99
C LEU A 275 8.35 -18.54 -14.90
N ALA A 276 7.59 -17.45 -15.06
CA ALA A 276 8.02 -16.29 -15.83
C ALA A 276 9.19 -15.55 -15.16
N ASN A 277 9.35 -15.72 -13.84
CA ASN A 277 10.40 -15.09 -13.05
C ASN A 277 11.52 -16.05 -12.64
N TRP A 278 11.54 -17.29 -13.16
CA TRP A 278 12.51 -18.31 -12.79
C TRP A 278 13.97 -17.87 -12.93
N GLY A 279 14.77 -18.17 -11.91
CA GLY A 279 16.20 -17.89 -11.83
C GLY A 279 16.56 -16.93 -10.70
N PRO A 280 17.83 -16.49 -10.65
CA PRO A 280 18.32 -15.62 -9.59
C PRO A 280 17.68 -14.24 -9.63
N CYS A 281 17.48 -13.66 -8.45
CA CYS A 281 17.10 -12.26 -8.30
C CYS A 281 18.27 -11.35 -8.66
N ARG A 282 17.99 -10.27 -9.39
CA ARG A 282 19.00 -9.37 -9.99
C ARG A 282 18.47 -7.99 -10.27
#